data_AF-A0A0S6U2D0-F1
#
_entry.id   AF-A0A0S6U2D0-F1
#
_cell.length_a   1.000
_cell.length_b   1.000
_cell.length_c   1.000
_cell.angle_alpha   90.00
_cell.angle_beta   90.00
_cell.angle_gamma   90.00
#
_symmetry.space_group_name_H-M   'P 1'
#
loop_
_entity.id
_entity.type
_entity.pdbx_description
1 polymer ?
#
loop_
_entity_poly.entity_id
_entity_poly.type
_entity_poly.pdbx_seq_one_letter_code
_entity_poly.pdbx_strand_id
1 'polypeptide(L)'
;MNKSNKICSYQLETSIKSILVYYGILIGILLLVLIQKNFMYPYSNIQSNGIEIATAIFIFIIALNSFKSSFYFSQGNNVSRNSFILGTIKSGVIISAMLALVDIIINRIYNLFIICPTNFDTIYGLLQYTYFCLC
;
A
#
# COMPACT_ATOMS: atom_id res chain seq x y z
N MET A 1 -23.68 9.58 -17.52
CA MET A 1 -22.53 9.02 -16.76
C MET A 1 -22.38 7.54 -17.12
N ASN A 2 -21.22 7.12 -17.62
CA ASN A 2 -21.01 5.75 -18.11
C ASN A 2 -21.12 4.72 -16.94
N LYS A 3 -21.75 3.56 -17.17
CA LYS A 3 -21.99 2.53 -16.12
C LYS A 3 -20.69 2.12 -15.43
N SER A 4 -19.59 2.03 -16.18
CA SER A 4 -18.24 1.73 -15.67
C SER A 4 -17.73 2.76 -14.63
N ASN A 5 -18.02 4.05 -14.81
CA ASN A 5 -17.56 5.08 -13.86
C ASN A 5 -18.31 5.00 -12.53
N LYS A 6 -19.61 4.63 -12.54
CA LYS A 6 -20.39 4.43 -11.30
C LYS A 6 -19.84 3.26 -10.48
N ILE A 7 -19.44 2.18 -11.14
CA ILE A 7 -18.81 1.01 -10.50
C ILE A 7 -17.47 1.38 -9.90
N CYS A 8 -16.68 2.20 -10.61
CA CYS A 8 -15.42 2.71 -10.10
C CYS A 8 -15.62 3.49 -8.79
N SER A 9 -16.51 4.48 -8.77
CA SER A 9 -16.79 5.27 -7.55
C SER A 9 -17.28 4.39 -6.39
N TYR A 10 -18.18 3.44 -6.67
CA TYR A 10 -18.67 2.49 -5.67
C TYR A 10 -17.54 1.65 -5.05
N GLN A 11 -16.62 1.14 -5.86
CA GLN A 11 -15.50 0.36 -5.37
C GLN A 11 -14.49 1.20 -4.57
N LEU A 12 -14.27 2.46 -4.97
CA LEU A 12 -13.42 3.39 -4.21
C LEU A 12 -14.00 3.65 -2.81
N GLU A 13 -15.28 4.01 -2.73
CA GLU A 13 -15.96 4.27 -1.46
C GLU A 13 -15.97 3.06 -0.52
N THR A 14 -16.19 1.87 -1.08
CA THR A 14 -16.17 0.62 -0.30
C THR A 14 -14.76 0.33 0.23
N SER A 15 -13.72 0.60 -0.56
CA SER A 15 -12.33 0.30 -0.20
C SER A 15 -11.75 1.28 0.83
N ILE A 16 -12.23 2.53 0.88
CA ILE A 16 -11.71 3.57 1.79
C ILE A 16 -11.72 3.12 3.26
N LYS A 17 -12.79 2.47 3.73
CA LYS A 17 -12.90 2.02 5.13
C LYS A 17 -11.80 1.00 5.47
N SER A 18 -11.56 0.04 4.58
CA SER A 18 -10.51 -0.95 4.77
C SER A 18 -9.11 -0.33 4.72
N ILE A 19 -8.89 0.62 3.80
CA ILE A 19 -7.62 1.36 3.68
C ILE A 19 -7.33 2.16 4.96
N LEU A 20 -8.34 2.81 5.54
CA LEU A 20 -8.16 3.61 6.76
C LEU A 20 -7.77 2.73 7.95
N VAL A 21 -8.44 1.58 8.12
CA VAL A 21 -8.09 0.63 9.19
C VAL A 21 -6.66 0.11 9.02
N TYR A 22 -6.27 -0.22 7.79
CA TYR A 22 -4.92 -0.69 7.47
C TYR A 22 -3.84 0.33 7.85
N TYR A 23 -3.97 1.58 7.41
CA TYR A 23 -2.98 2.60 7.75
C TYR A 23 -2.98 2.93 9.25
N GLY A 24 -4.12 2.86 9.92
CA GLY A 24 -4.18 3.00 11.38
C GLY A 24 -3.33 1.94 12.10
N ILE A 25 -3.44 0.68 11.69
CA ILE A 25 -2.63 -0.41 12.24
C ILE A 25 -1.14 -0.23 11.88
N LEU A 26 -0.85 0.08 10.62
CA LEU A 26 0.53 0.27 10.13
C LEU A 26 1.25 1.39 10.88
N ILE A 27 0.62 2.55 11.03
CA ILE A 27 1.17 3.68 11.80
C ILE A 27 1.34 3.29 13.26
N GLY A 28 0.39 2.56 13.86
CA GLY A 28 0.51 2.07 15.23
C GLY A 28 1.75 1.19 15.43
N ILE A 29 2.02 0.27 14.50
CA ILE A 29 3.22 -0.57 14.53
C ILE A 29 4.49 0.28 14.38
N LEU A 30 4.52 1.22 13.44
CA LEU A 30 5.68 2.10 13.23
C LEU A 30 5.99 2.94 14.47
N LEU A 31 4.96 3.44 15.17
CA LEU A 31 5.12 4.18 16.43
C LEU A 31 5.67 3.30 17.55
N LEU A 32 5.22 2.05 17.66
CA LEU A 32 5.77 1.11 18.64
C LEU A 32 7.27 0.87 18.41
N VAL A 33 7.70 0.73 17.15
CA VAL A 33 9.13 0.58 16.81
C VAL A 33 9.92 1.84 17.17
N LEU A 34 9.37 3.03 16.95
CA LEU A 34 10.01 4.29 17.33
C LEU A 34 10.18 4.42 18.86
N ILE A 35 9.17 4.03 19.61
CA ILE A 35 9.23 3.99 21.08
C ILE A 35 10.33 3.01 21.53
N GLN A 36 10.35 1.79 20.98
CA GLN A 36 11.38 0.79 21.32
C GLN A 36 12.80 1.31 21.05
N LYS A 37 13.03 1.98 19.91
CA LYS A 37 14.32 2.61 19.61
C LYS A 37 14.71 3.61 20.70
N ASN A 38 13.82 4.53 21.04
CA ASN A 38 14.12 5.61 21.98
C ASN A 38 14.37 5.12 23.41
N PHE A 39 13.67 4.08 23.86
CA PHE A 39 13.75 3.60 25.25
C PHE A 39 14.73 2.44 25.46
N MET A 40 14.77 1.45 24.57
CA MET A 40 15.60 0.25 24.78
C MET A 40 16.95 0.33 24.10
N TYR A 41 17.06 0.99 22.95
CA TYR A 41 18.29 0.99 22.15
C TYR A 41 18.65 2.37 21.58
N PRO A 42 18.89 3.38 22.43
CA PRO A 42 19.09 4.76 21.99
C PRO A 42 20.32 4.97 21.10
N TYR A 43 21.33 4.10 21.22
CA TYR A 43 22.59 4.21 20.47
C TYR A 43 22.72 3.21 19.32
N SER A 44 21.71 2.36 19.06
CA SER A 44 21.80 1.39 17.98
C SER A 44 21.23 1.95 16.68
N ASN A 45 21.93 1.65 15.58
CA ASN A 45 21.47 1.95 14.24
C ASN A 45 20.47 0.88 13.80
N ILE A 46 19.27 0.95 14.37
CA ILE A 46 18.14 0.12 13.92
C ILE A 46 17.76 0.56 12.51
N GLN A 47 17.66 -0.41 11.60
CA GLN A 47 17.08 -0.23 10.28
C GLN A 47 15.74 -0.97 10.24
N SER A 48 14.77 -0.39 9.55
CA SER A 48 13.42 -0.96 9.44
C SER A 48 12.99 -0.92 7.98
N ASN A 49 12.69 -2.08 7.40
CA ASN A 49 12.33 -2.25 5.99
C ASN A 49 10.98 -2.97 5.88
N GLY A 50 10.37 -2.93 4.69
CA GLY A 50 9.21 -3.77 4.37
C GLY A 50 7.84 -3.10 4.43
N ILE A 51 7.77 -1.78 4.65
CA ILE A 51 6.51 -1.00 4.60
C ILE A 51 5.79 -1.24 3.26
N GLU A 52 6.49 -1.07 2.15
CA GLU A 52 5.96 -1.24 0.79
C GLU A 52 5.53 -2.69 0.46
N ILE A 53 6.19 -3.71 1.04
CA ILE A 53 5.77 -5.10 0.84
C ILE A 53 4.48 -5.37 1.61
N ALA A 54 4.35 -4.83 2.82
CA ALA A 54 3.12 -4.94 3.59
C ALA A 54 1.94 -4.30 2.86
N THR A 55 2.15 -3.18 2.16
CA THR A 55 1.11 -2.48 1.42
C THR A 55 0.74 -3.22 0.14
N ALA A 56 1.72 -3.84 -0.54
CA ALA A 56 1.47 -4.72 -1.68
C ALA A 56 0.62 -5.94 -1.30
N ILE A 57 0.93 -6.61 -0.18
CA ILE A 57 0.13 -7.74 0.33
C ILE A 57 -1.29 -7.28 0.67
N PHE A 58 -1.44 -6.11 1.27
CA PHE A 58 -2.74 -5.56 1.60
C PHE A 58 -3.59 -5.26 0.35
N ILE A 59 -3.01 -4.66 -0.69
CA ILE A 59 -3.69 -4.42 -1.97
C ILE A 59 -4.17 -5.75 -2.57
N PHE A 60 -3.35 -6.79 -2.52
CA PHE A 60 -3.72 -8.12 -3.00
C PHE A 60 -4.94 -8.69 -2.25
N ILE A 61 -4.96 -8.59 -0.91
CA ILE A 61 -6.08 -9.06 -0.08
C ILE A 61 -7.36 -8.27 -0.38
N ILE A 62 -7.28 -6.94 -0.50
CA ILE A 62 -8.44 -6.11 -0.87
C ILE A 62 -8.95 -6.48 -2.25
N ALA A 63 -8.07 -6.67 -3.23
CA ALA A 63 -8.48 -7.01 -4.58
C ALA A 63 -9.30 -8.32 -4.60
N LEU A 64 -8.81 -9.37 -3.91
CA LEU A 64 -9.53 -10.64 -3.78
C LEU A 64 -10.89 -10.48 -3.11
N ASN A 65 -10.97 -9.71 -2.01
CA ASN A 65 -12.21 -9.51 -1.27
C ASN A 65 -13.22 -8.60 -2.00
N SER A 66 -12.73 -7.68 -2.82
CA SER A 66 -13.58 -6.71 -3.53
C SER A 66 -14.38 -7.32 -4.69
N PHE A 67 -13.95 -8.47 -5.22
CA PHE A 67 -14.51 -9.04 -6.45
C PHE A 67 -15.91 -9.64 -6.25
N LYS A 68 -16.07 -10.56 -5.28
CA LYS A 68 -17.28 -11.40 -5.18
C LYS A 68 -18.55 -10.58 -4.94
N SER A 69 -18.58 -9.77 -3.88
CA SER A 69 -19.78 -9.01 -3.49
C SER A 69 -20.16 -7.96 -4.54
N SER A 70 -19.18 -7.17 -4.99
CA SER A 70 -19.36 -6.14 -6.02
C SER A 70 -19.83 -6.73 -7.35
N PHE A 71 -19.35 -7.92 -7.70
CA PHE A 71 -19.77 -8.63 -8.92
C PHE A 71 -21.26 -8.99 -8.86
N TYR A 72 -21.72 -9.70 -7.82
CA TYR A 72 -23.14 -10.09 -7.71
C TYR A 72 -24.07 -8.87 -7.65
N PHE A 73 -23.67 -7.81 -6.93
CA PHE A 73 -24.42 -6.55 -6.90
C PHE A 73 -24.54 -5.92 -8.28
N SER A 74 -23.45 -5.90 -9.07
CA SER A 74 -23.48 -5.34 -10.42
C SER A 74 -24.35 -6.16 -11.38
N GLN A 75 -24.33 -7.49 -11.27
CA GLN A 75 -25.13 -8.38 -12.11
C GLN A 75 -26.64 -8.21 -11.82
N GLY A 76 -27.02 -8.02 -10.55
CA GLY A 76 -28.40 -7.70 -10.17
C GLY A 76 -28.91 -6.36 -10.71
N ASN A 77 -28.01 -5.47 -11.14
CA ASN A 77 -28.33 -4.16 -11.72
C ASN A 77 -28.23 -4.13 -13.27
N ASN A 78 -28.25 -5.28 -13.95
CA ASN A 78 -28.11 -5.38 -15.41
C ASN A 78 -26.86 -4.64 -15.95
N VAL A 79 -25.76 -4.72 -15.19
CA VAL A 79 -24.44 -4.29 -15.64
C VAL A 79 -23.81 -5.45 -16.41
N SER A 80 -23.30 -5.18 -17.61
CA SER A 80 -22.55 -6.17 -18.39
C SER A 80 -21.20 -6.49 -17.71
N ARG A 81 -20.74 -7.74 -17.79
CA ARG A 81 -19.44 -8.18 -17.25
C ARG A 81 -18.26 -7.32 -17.72
N ASN A 82 -18.23 -6.91 -18.99
CA ASN A 82 -17.17 -6.07 -19.55
C ASN A 82 -17.12 -4.68 -18.89
N SER A 83 -18.29 -4.08 -18.65
CA SER A 83 -18.38 -2.79 -17.95
C SER A 83 -17.95 -2.90 -16.48
N PHE A 84 -18.22 -4.03 -15.82
CA PHE A 84 -17.77 -4.30 -14.46
C PHE A 84 -16.24 -4.44 -14.42
N ILE A 85 -15.66 -5.30 -15.24
CA ILE A 85 -14.20 -5.51 -15.29
C ILE A 85 -13.47 -4.19 -15.58
N LEU A 86 -13.94 -3.39 -16.54
CA LEU A 86 -13.34 -2.10 -16.86
C LEU A 86 -13.45 -1.11 -15.68
N GLY A 87 -14.57 -1.11 -14.96
CA GLY A 87 -14.74 -0.32 -13.74
C GLY A 87 -13.79 -0.74 -12.62
N THR A 88 -13.63 -2.05 -12.42
CA THR A 88 -12.74 -2.64 -11.41
C THR A 88 -11.26 -2.41 -11.68
N ILE A 89 -10.84 -2.49 -12.94
CA ILE A 89 -9.45 -2.19 -13.30
C ILE A 89 -9.16 -0.70 -13.06
N LYS A 90 -10.08 0.19 -13.43
CA LYS A 90 -9.93 1.64 -13.20
C LYS A 90 -9.83 1.98 -11.72
N SER A 91 -10.71 1.44 -10.88
CA SER A 91 -10.63 1.65 -9.42
C SER A 91 -9.35 1.08 -8.84
N GLY A 92 -8.94 -0.12 -9.25
CA GLY A 92 -7.69 -0.75 -8.81
C GLY A 92 -6.46 0.09 -9.12
N VAL A 93 -6.36 0.62 -10.34
CA VAL A 93 -5.26 1.53 -10.73
C VAL A 93 -5.25 2.78 -9.86
N ILE A 94 -6.41 3.42 -9.66
CA ILE A 94 -6.51 4.63 -8.81
C ILE A 94 -6.10 4.34 -7.37
N ILE A 95 -6.59 3.23 -6.79
CA ILE A 95 -6.25 2.82 -5.41
C ILE A 95 -4.74 2.58 -5.30
N SER A 96 -4.16 1.80 -6.21
CA SER A 96 -2.73 1.48 -6.17
C SER A 96 -1.84 2.73 -6.28
N ALA A 97 -2.18 3.67 -7.17
CA ALA A 97 -1.45 4.92 -7.30
C ALA A 97 -1.53 5.78 -6.04
N MET A 98 -2.71 5.88 -5.42
CA MET A 98 -2.90 6.63 -4.18
C MET A 98 -2.15 5.99 -3.01
N LEU A 99 -2.19 4.65 -2.87
CA LEU A 99 -1.46 3.95 -1.82
C LEU A 99 0.05 4.11 -1.97
N ALA A 100 0.59 3.97 -3.20
CA ALA A 100 2.00 4.17 -3.45
C ALA A 100 2.47 5.59 -3.08
N LEU A 101 1.65 6.62 -3.37
CA LEU A 101 1.95 7.99 -2.95
C LEU A 101 1.98 8.14 -1.43
N VAL A 102 1.02 7.54 -0.72
CA VAL A 102 0.97 7.57 0.74
C VAL A 102 2.16 6.83 1.35
N ASP A 103 2.55 5.69 0.81
CA ASP A 103 3.71 4.92 1.26
C ASP A 103 5.01 5.70 1.14
N ILE A 104 5.20 6.43 0.03
CA ILE A 104 6.36 7.31 -0.15
C ILE A 104 6.38 8.40 0.93
N ILE A 105 5.24 9.03 1.21
CA ILE A 105 5.13 10.08 2.25
C ILE A 105 5.46 9.50 3.63
N ILE A 106 4.89 8.35 3.97
CA ILE A 106 5.14 7.67 5.26
C ILE A 106 6.61 7.29 5.36
N ASN A 107 7.20 6.69 4.34
CA ASN A 107 8.62 6.32 4.33
C ASN A 107 9.51 7.56 4.53
N ARG A 108 9.24 8.67 3.84
CA ARG A 108 10.00 9.92 3.98
C ARG A 108 9.92 10.50 5.39
N ILE A 109 8.74 10.50 6.00
CA ILE A 109 8.56 10.98 7.38
C ILE A 109 9.28 10.03 8.36
N TYR A 110 9.12 8.72 8.18
CA TYR A 110 9.71 7.71 9.06
C TYR A 110 11.24 7.70 8.97
N ASN A 111 11.80 7.94 7.79
CA ASN A 111 13.24 8.02 7.55
C ASN A 111 13.93 9.18 8.30
N LEU A 112 13.18 10.20 8.75
CA LEU A 112 13.72 11.26 9.63
C LEU A 112 14.11 10.73 11.01
N PHE A 113 13.49 9.64 11.46
CA PHE A 113 13.70 9.08 12.79
C PHE A 113 14.53 7.79 12.76
N ILE A 114 14.30 6.92 11.79
CA ILE A 114 14.94 5.59 11.66
C ILE A 114 15.29 5.38 10.20
N ILE A 115 16.51 4.90 9.92
CA ILE A 115 16.93 4.58 8.55
C ILE A 115 15.98 3.50 8.00
N CYS A 116 15.20 3.89 6.99
CA CYS A 116 14.17 3.07 6.37
C CYS A 116 14.35 3.14 4.85
N PRO A 117 15.32 2.39 4.28
CA PRO A 117 15.49 2.32 2.84
C PRO A 117 14.22 1.81 2.18
N THR A 118 13.89 2.41 1.04
CA THR A 118 12.79 1.91 0.19
C THR A 118 13.16 0.54 -0.37
N ASN A 119 12.20 -0.23 -0.88
CA ASN A 119 12.57 -1.49 -1.57
C ASN A 119 13.38 -1.20 -2.82
N PHE A 120 13.14 -0.06 -3.48
CA PHE A 120 13.94 0.40 -4.60
C PHE A 120 15.41 0.59 -4.17
N ASP A 121 15.66 1.30 -3.07
CA ASP A 121 17.01 1.49 -2.54
C ASP A 121 17.62 0.18 -2.06
N THR A 122 16.81 -0.77 -1.59
CA THR A 122 17.31 -2.09 -1.16
C THR A 122 17.75 -2.92 -2.37
N ILE A 123 16.96 -2.95 -3.44
CA ILE A 123 17.26 -3.73 -4.65
C ILE A 123 18.44 -3.12 -5.42
N TYR A 124 18.46 -1.80 -5.58
CA TYR A 124 19.44 -1.12 -6.42
C TYR A 124 20.60 -0.49 -5.64
N GLY A 125 20.40 -0.08 -4.39
CA GLY A 125 21.47 0.47 -3.54
C GLY A 125 22.49 -0.57 -3.10
N LEU A 126 22.13 -1.86 -3.09
CA LEU A 126 23.08 -2.97 -2.85
C LEU A 126 24.17 -3.06 -3.93
N LEU A 127 23.89 -2.67 -5.18
CA LEU A 127 24.89 -2.66 -6.27
C LEU A 127 26.03 -1.69 -5.94
N GLN A 128 25.74 -0.54 -5.32
CA GLN A 128 26.75 0.48 -5.05
C GLN A 128 27.74 0.06 -3.94
N TYR A 129 27.30 -0.74 -2.96
CA TYR A 129 28.18 -1.29 -1.92
C TYR A 129 28.96 -2.54 -2.36
N THR A 130 28.41 -3.36 -3.28
CA THR A 130 29.14 -4.54 -3.79
C THR A 130 30.27 -4.16 -4.75
N TYR A 131 30.11 -3.13 -5.59
CA TYR A 131 31.21 -2.65 -6.44
C TYR A 131 32.35 -1.96 -5.66
N PHE A 132 32.07 -1.40 -4.47
CA PHE A 132 33.09 -0.77 -3.63
C PHE A 132 33.91 -1.77 -2.79
N CYS A 133 33.45 -3.01 -2.64
CA CYS A 133 34.17 -4.08 -1.94
C CYS A 133 34.99 -4.97 -2.88
N LEU A 134 34.98 -4.67 -4.19
CA LEU A 134 35.63 -5.43 -5.26
C LEU A 134 36.77 -4.64 -5.96
N CYS A 135 37.14 -3.47 -5.44
CA CYS A 135 38.35 -2.71 -5.78
C CYS A 135 39.17 -2.47 -4.51
#